data_AF-A0A348PCD5-F1
#
_entry.id   AF-A0A348PCD5-F1
#
_cell.length_a   1.000
_cell.length_b   1.000
_cell.length_c   1.000
_cell.angle_alpha   90.00
_cell.angle_beta   90.00
_cell.angle_gamma   90.00
#
_symmetry.space_group_name_H-M   'P 1'
#
loop_
_entity.id
_entity.type
_entity.pdbx_description
1 polymer ?
#
loop_
_entity_poly.entity_id
_entity_poly.type
_entity_poly.pdbx_seq_one_letter_code
_entity_poly.pdbx_strand_id
1 'polypeptide(L)'
;MSRTSLRPLIFLNAGLLAALAAVTLMPSASAQLRPRSTYTMVGGSVNGIVQGVVYITDETTNEVVAISWYENTKRLVGLGYRNMTADAVQAAKTR
;
A
#
# COMPACT_ATOMS: atom_id res chain seq x y z
N MET A 1 21.60 -32.81 40.69
CA MET A 1 20.25 -32.57 40.11
C MET A 1 19.74 -33.88 39.54
N SER A 2 18.57 -34.33 40.00
CA SER A 2 17.94 -35.56 39.52
C SER A 2 17.61 -35.44 38.03
N ARG A 3 17.98 -36.44 37.21
CA ARG A 3 17.71 -36.49 35.76
C ARG A 3 16.21 -36.34 35.44
N THR A 4 15.34 -36.56 36.42
CA THR A 4 13.88 -36.42 36.31
C THR A 4 13.44 -34.96 36.17
N SER A 5 14.18 -33.98 36.70
CA SER A 5 13.85 -32.55 36.57
C SER A 5 14.38 -31.91 35.28
N LEU A 6 15.31 -32.56 34.56
CA LEU A 6 15.87 -32.02 33.31
C LEU A 6 14.91 -32.15 32.14
N ARG A 7 14.19 -33.27 32.05
CA ARG A 7 13.22 -33.55 30.98
C ARG A 7 12.15 -32.47 30.82
N PRO A 8 11.43 -32.02 31.87
CA PRO A 8 10.41 -30.98 31.71
C PRO A 8 11.00 -29.63 31.28
N LEU A 9 12.18 -29.25 31.76
CA LEU A 9 12.84 -28.02 31.31
C LEU A 9 13.25 -28.09 29.83
N ILE A 10 13.70 -29.25 29.34
CA ILE A 10 14.03 -29.43 27.93
C ILE A 10 12.80 -29.25 27.06
N PHE A 11 11.67 -29.88 27.41
CA PHE A 11 10.42 -29.73 26.67
C PHE A 11 9.90 -28.30 26.70
N LEU A 12 9.98 -27.63 27.87
CA LEU A 12 9.56 -26.25 28.00
C LEU A 12 10.39 -25.32 27.10
N ASN A 13 11.72 -25.43 27.15
CA ASN A 13 12.60 -24.62 26.30
C ASN A 13 12.42 -24.91 24.81
N ALA A 14 12.23 -26.18 24.44
CA ALA A 14 11.92 -26.54 23.05
C ALA A 14 10.58 -25.93 22.59
N GLY A 15 9.56 -25.94 23.44
CA GLY A 15 8.27 -25.28 23.17
C GLY A 15 8.41 -23.77 23.03
N LEU A 16 9.20 -23.12 23.90
CA LEU A 16 9.48 -21.69 23.82
C LEU A 16 10.24 -21.32 22.54
N LEU A 17 11.21 -22.13 22.12
CA LEU A 17 11.92 -21.93 20.86
C LEU A 17 11.01 -22.12 19.65
N ALA A 18 10.10 -23.10 19.69
CA ALA A 18 9.11 -23.30 18.63
C ALA A 18 8.13 -22.12 18.53
N ALA A 19 7.69 -21.58 19.67
CA ALA A 19 6.84 -20.40 19.72
C ALA A 19 7.56 -19.16 19.18
N LEU A 20 8.84 -18.96 19.56
CA LEU A 20 9.66 -17.89 19.02
C LEU A 20 9.82 -18.02 17.50
N ALA A 21 10.17 -19.21 17.01
CA ALA A 21 10.32 -19.48 15.59
C ALA A 21 9.04 -19.19 14.82
N ALA A 22 7.88 -19.57 15.36
CA ALA A 22 6.58 -19.27 14.75
C ALA A 22 6.35 -17.76 14.60
N VAL A 23 6.69 -16.96 15.61
CA VAL A 23 6.53 -15.49 15.55
C VAL A 23 7.55 -14.84 14.61
N THR A 24 8.81 -15.29 14.64
CA THR A 24 9.88 -14.65 13.86
C THR A 24 9.86 -15.02 12.38
N LEU A 25 9.35 -16.21 12.04
CA LEU A 25 9.29 -16.70 10.66
C LEU A 25 7.91 -16.48 10.02
N MET A 26 6.95 -15.93 10.77
CA MET A 26 5.68 -15.52 10.20
C MET A 26 5.92 -14.46 9.10
N PRO A 27 5.28 -14.59 7.92
CA PRO A 27 5.40 -13.61 6.86
C PRO A 27 5.08 -12.22 7.39
N SER A 28 6.00 -11.27 7.17
CA SER A 28 5.73 -9.87 7.48
C SER A 28 4.49 -9.42 6.69
N ALA A 29 3.54 -8.78 7.36
CA ALA A 29 2.35 -8.28 6.68
C ALA A 29 2.81 -7.30 5.59
N SER A 30 2.41 -7.54 4.34
CA SER A 30 2.81 -6.73 3.19
C SER A 30 2.47 -5.24 3.34
N ALA A 31 1.54 -4.90 4.24
CA ALA A 31 1.22 -3.54 4.62
C ALA A 31 2.35 -2.80 5.37
N GLN A 32 3.28 -3.51 6.03
CA GLN A 32 4.38 -2.91 6.80
C GLN A 32 5.57 -2.49 5.94
N LEU A 33 5.78 -3.13 4.80
CA LEU A 33 6.88 -2.87 3.85
C LEU A 33 6.40 -1.97 2.71
N ARG A 34 5.86 -0.79 3.03
CA ARG A 34 5.58 0.24 2.03
C ARG A 34 6.67 1.31 2.09
N PRO A 35 7.49 1.46 1.04
CA PRO A 35 8.34 2.64 0.88
C PRO A 35 7.49 3.90 1.06
N ARG A 36 8.08 4.95 1.61
CA ARG A 36 7.39 6.23 1.72
C ARG A 36 7.09 6.75 0.31
N SER A 37 5.82 6.78 -0.06
CA SER A 37 5.39 7.37 -1.32
C SER A 37 5.70 8.87 -1.37
N THR A 38 6.07 9.34 -2.55
CA THR A 38 6.19 10.76 -2.87
C THR A 38 5.05 11.12 -3.80
N TYR A 39 4.42 12.27 -3.56
CA TYR A 39 3.22 12.69 -4.28
C TYR A 39 3.42 14.06 -4.91
N THR A 40 2.98 14.20 -6.15
CA THR A 40 2.86 15.50 -6.81
C THR A 40 1.41 15.76 -7.18
N MET A 41 1.02 17.03 -7.17
CA MET A 41 -0.35 17.45 -7.42
C MET A 41 -0.40 18.60 -8.42
N VAL A 42 -1.33 18.51 -9.36
CA VAL A 42 -1.55 19.53 -10.39
C VAL A 42 -3.04 19.83 -10.49
N GLY A 43 -3.38 21.12 -10.42
CA GLY A 43 -4.74 21.60 -10.66
C GLY A 43 -5.03 21.71 -12.15
N GLY A 44 -6.27 21.41 -12.55
CA GLY A 44 -6.74 21.52 -13.92
C GLY A 44 -8.26 21.62 -14.01
N SER A 45 -8.73 21.77 -15.25
CA SER A 45 -10.15 21.75 -15.60
C SER A 45 -10.41 20.65 -16.61
N VAL A 46 -11.56 19.95 -16.49
CA VAL A 46 -11.96 18.90 -17.42
C VAL A 46 -13.25 19.30 -18.10
N ASN A 47 -13.32 19.09 -19.42
CA ASN A 47 -14.54 19.35 -20.19
C ASN A 47 -15.71 18.55 -19.61
N GLY A 48 -16.82 19.23 -19.35
CA GLY A 48 -18.01 18.63 -18.75
C GLY A 48 -18.02 18.59 -17.21
N ILE A 49 -16.93 18.99 -16.54
CA ILE A 49 -16.87 19.13 -15.08
C ILE A 49 -16.70 20.60 -14.73
N VAL A 50 -17.70 21.16 -14.04
CA VAL A 50 -17.71 22.59 -13.64
C VAL A 50 -16.75 22.85 -12.48
N GLN A 51 -16.59 21.87 -11.59
CA GLN A 51 -15.67 21.96 -10.46
C GLN A 51 -14.21 21.79 -10.95
N GLY A 52 -13.27 22.49 -10.30
CA GLY A 52 -11.85 22.26 -10.52
C GLY A 52 -11.46 20.82 -10.20
N VAL A 53 -10.47 20.31 -10.93
CA VAL A 53 -9.94 18.94 -10.78
C VAL A 53 -8.51 19.04 -10.27
N VAL A 54 -8.16 18.20 -9.30
CA VAL A 54 -6.78 18.00 -8.86
C VAL A 54 -6.36 16.60 -9.26
N TYR A 55 -5.27 16.52 -10.01
CA TYR A 55 -4.59 15.26 -10.33
C TYR A 55 -3.52 15.02 -9.29
N ILE A 56 -3.60 13.87 -8.63
CA ILE A 56 -2.62 13.43 -7.63
C ILE A 56 -1.88 12.24 -8.24
N THR A 57 -0.57 12.35 -8.35
CA THR A 57 0.31 11.29 -8.84
C THR A 57 1.12 10.73 -7.69
N ASP A 58 1.06 9.42 -7.47
CA ASP A 58 2.03 8.70 -6.65
C ASP A 58 3.25 8.36 -7.52
N GLU A 59 4.37 9.01 -7.23
CA GLU A 59 5.62 8.86 -7.98
C GLU A 59 6.30 7.50 -7.71
N THR A 60 5.90 6.79 -6.64
CA THR A 60 6.46 5.49 -6.29
C THR A 60 5.74 4.35 -6.99
N THR A 61 4.42 4.46 -7.16
CA THR A 61 3.61 3.43 -7.84
C THR A 61 3.28 3.78 -9.29
N ASN A 62 3.59 5.00 -9.75
CA ASN A 62 3.21 5.54 -11.06
C ASN A 62 1.69 5.48 -11.29
N GLU A 63 0.94 5.80 -10.25
CA GLU A 63 -0.52 5.83 -10.27
C GLU A 63 -1.02 7.27 -10.19
N VAL A 64 -2.09 7.56 -10.95
CA VAL A 64 -2.74 8.85 -10.94
C VAL A 64 -4.19 8.71 -10.52
N VAL A 65 -4.65 9.62 -9.67
CA VAL A 65 -6.06 9.78 -9.33
C VAL A 65 -6.48 11.22 -9.59
N ALA A 66 -7.60 11.39 -10.26
CA ALA A 66 -8.24 12.69 -10.42
C ALA A 66 -9.33 12.84 -9.37
N ILE A 67 -9.31 13.93 -8.62
CA ILE A 67 -10.32 14.25 -7.61
C ILE A 67 -10.91 15.63 -7.85
N SER A 68 -12.14 15.83 -7.41
CA SER A 68 -12.77 17.14 -7.40
C SER A 68 -13.54 17.38 -6.11
N TRP A 69 -13.56 18.64 -5.68
CA TRP A 69 -14.28 19.07 -4.49
C TRP A 69 -15.65 19.63 -4.85
N TYR A 70 -16.69 19.01 -4.31
CA TYR A 70 -18.08 19.40 -4.50
C TYR A 70 -18.53 20.26 -3.33
N GLU A 71 -18.47 21.59 -3.52
CA GLU A 71 -18.78 22.58 -2.48
C GLU A 71 -20.20 22.45 -1.92
N ASN A 72 -21.16 22.01 -2.74
CA ASN A 72 -22.56 21.85 -2.35
C ASN A 72 -22.77 20.70 -1.35
N THR A 73 -22.00 19.63 -1.47
CA THR A 73 -22.11 18.41 -0.67
C THR A 73 -20.95 18.27 0.32
N LYS A 74 -20.02 19.24 0.32
CA LYS A 74 -18.79 19.24 1.12
C LYS A 74 -18.03 17.92 1.00
N ARG A 75 -17.88 17.42 -0.23
CA ARG A 75 -17.33 16.08 -0.48
C ARG A 75 -16.26 16.08 -1.55
N LEU A 76 -15.20 15.30 -1.31
CA LEU A 76 -14.23 14.92 -2.32
C LEU A 76 -14.79 13.76 -3.13
N VAL A 77 -14.82 13.92 -4.46
CA VAL A 77 -15.29 12.92 -5.40
C VAL A 77 -14.13 12.49 -6.28
N GLY A 78 -13.84 11.18 -6.30
CA GLY A 78 -12.89 10.60 -7.24
C GLY A 78 -13.51 10.56 -8.64
N LEU A 79 -12.84 11.16 -9.59
CA LEU A 79 -13.26 11.23 -10.98
C LEU A 79 -12.69 10.08 -11.82
N GLY A 80 -11.53 9.57 -11.43
CA GLY A 80 -10.91 8.45 -12.13
C GLY A 80 -9.56 8.05 -11.55
N TYR A 81 -9.09 6.88 -11.99
CA TYR A 81 -7.81 6.29 -11.66
C TYR A 81 -7.13 5.80 -12.95
N ARG A 82 -5.81 5.96 -13.03
CA ARG A 82 -4.97 5.42 -14.11
C ARG A 82 -3.65 4.89 -13.55
N ASN A 83 -3.12 3.86 -14.20
CA ASN A 83 -1.75 3.40 -14.00
C ASN A 83 -0.90 3.85 -15.20
N MET A 84 0.02 4.78 -14.96
CA MET A 84 0.83 5.39 -16.02
C MET A 84 1.79 4.40 -16.66
N THR A 85 2.23 3.37 -15.93
CA THR A 85 3.09 2.31 -16.47
C THR A 85 2.33 1.47 -17.50
N ALA A 86 1.08 1.10 -17.17
CA ALA A 86 0.22 0.38 -18.10
C ALA A 86 -0.11 1.23 -19.34
N ASP A 87 -0.43 2.51 -19.14
CA ASP A 87 -0.72 3.45 -20.22
C ASP A 87 0.51 3.64 -21.14
N ALA A 88 1.73 3.72 -20.58
CA ALA A 88 2.97 3.84 -21.36
C ALA A 88 3.24 2.60 -22.24
N VAL A 89 3.03 1.39 -21.70
CA VAL A 89 3.15 0.14 -22.47
C VAL A 89 2.13 0.09 -23.59
N GLN A 90 0.90 0.52 -23.33
CA GLN A 90 -0.14 0.57 -24.35
C GLN A 90 0.19 1.59 -25.44
N ALA A 91 0.63 2.79 -25.08
CA ALA A 91 1.03 3.82 -26.02
C ALA A 91 2.22 3.39 -26.91
N ALA A 92 3.18 2.64 -26.34
CA ALA A 92 4.31 2.11 -27.10
C ALA A 92 3.91 1.07 -28.15
N LYS A 93 2.83 0.31 -27.93
CA LYS A 93 2.32 -0.68 -28.91
C LYS A 93 1.55 -0.05 -30.07
N THR A 94 1.00 1.15 -29.88
CA THR A 94 0.22 1.86 -30.89
C THR A 94 1.11 2.73 -31.80
N ARG A 95 2.39 2.82 -31.49
CA ARG A 95 3.40 3.53 -32.29
C ARG A 95 4.09 2.57 -33.27
#